data_AF-A0A7K7VRK9-F1
#
_entry.id   AF-A0A7K7VRK9-F1
#
_cell.length_a   1.000
_cell.length_b   1.000
_cell.length_c   1.000
_cell.angle_alpha   90.00
_cell.angle_beta   90.00
_cell.angle_gamma   90.00
#
_symmetry.space_group_name_H-M   'P 1'
#
loop_
_entity.id
_entity.type
_entity.pdbx_description
1 polymer ?
#
loop_
_entity_poly.entity_id
_entity_poly.type
_entity_poly.pdbx_seq_one_letter_code
_entity_poly.pdbx_strand_id
1 'polypeptide(L)' 'LDVAAPVSLLELGPARASFEVPALTCSGLRVRYVRLAPPPPAGPAPLRWVRYVTHSDDYVMRM' A
#
# COMPACT_ATOMS: atom_id res chain seq x y z
N LEU A 1 39.31 32.84 15.92
CA LEU A 1 38.50 31.90 16.73
C LEU A 1 37.21 31.71 15.97
N ASP A 2 37.15 30.63 15.20
CA ASP A 2 36.05 30.31 14.30
C ASP A 2 34.87 29.80 15.13
N VAL A 3 33.77 30.55 15.16
CA VAL A 3 32.53 30.13 15.83
C VAL A 3 31.87 29.14 14.90
N ALA A 4 31.94 27.84 15.25
CA ALA A 4 31.15 26.82 14.59
C ALA A 4 29.67 27.21 14.67
N ALA A 5 29.13 27.68 13.54
CA ALA A 5 27.71 28.00 13.42
C ALA A 5 26.90 26.75 13.80
N PRO A 6 25.82 26.89 14.59
CA PRO A 6 24.94 25.77 14.88
C PRO A 6 24.47 25.21 13.53
N VAL A 7 24.62 23.90 13.35
CA VAL A 7 24.16 23.16 12.18
C VAL A 7 22.75 23.66 11.88
N SER A 8 22.57 24.27 10.70
CA SER A 8 21.28 24.77 10.28
C SER A 8 20.25 23.67 10.50
N LEU A 9 19.13 23.99 11.15
CA LEU A 9 17.93 23.19 11.01
C LEU A 9 17.67 23.13 9.51
N LEU A 10 18.15 22.07 8.88
CA LEU A 10 18.02 21.86 7.45
C LEU A 10 16.51 21.85 7.21
N GLU A 11 15.99 22.93 6.62
CA GLU A 11 14.59 23.06 6.25
C GLU A 11 14.32 22.10 5.09
N LEU A 12 14.36 20.79 5.37
CA LEU A 12 14.00 19.78 4.41
C LEU A 12 12.52 19.96 4.11
N GLY A 13 12.23 20.27 2.85
CA GLY A 13 10.89 20.21 2.33
C GLY A 13 10.27 18.82 2.57
N PRO A 14 8.94 18.72 2.45
CA PRO A 14 8.25 17.45 2.60
C PRO A 14 8.83 16.37 1.68
N ALA A 15 9.04 15.18 2.22
CA ALA A 15 9.51 14.04 1.45
C ALA A 15 8.31 13.21 0.97
N ARG A 16 8.37 12.77 -0.29
CA ARG A 16 7.34 11.92 -0.91
C ARG A 16 7.83 10.48 -0.95
N ALA A 17 6.97 9.52 -0.58
CA ALA A 17 7.25 8.10 -0.70
C ALA A 17 6.34 7.45 -1.75
N SER A 18 6.93 6.62 -2.60
CA SER A 18 6.23 5.74 -3.52
C SER A 18 6.50 4.29 -3.13
N PHE A 19 5.44 3.51 -2.88
CA PHE A 19 5.55 2.12 -2.45
C PHE A 19 4.32 1.30 -2.83
N GLU A 20 4.51 -0.01 -2.89
CA GLU A 20 3.45 -1.01 -2.92
C GLU A 20 3.56 -1.95 -1.73
N VAL A 21 2.44 -2.27 -1.09
CA VAL A 21 2.36 -3.25 -0.01
C VAL A 21 1.42 -4.38 -0.41
N PRO A 22 1.96 -5.57 -0.70
CA PRO A 22 1.15 -6.76 -0.95
C PRO A 22 0.43 -7.25 0.30
N ALA A 23 -0.71 -7.92 0.11
CA ALA A 23 -1.48 -8.60 1.16
C ALA A 23 -2.00 -7.69 2.31
N LEU A 24 -1.86 -6.37 2.19
CA LEU A 24 -2.35 -5.37 3.13
C LEU A 24 -3.38 -4.44 2.47
N THR A 25 -4.43 -4.08 3.20
CA THR A 25 -5.38 -3.03 2.83
C THR A 25 -5.35 -1.90 3.86
N CYS A 26 -4.99 -0.68 3.46
CA CYS A 26 -4.99 0.47 4.38
C CYS A 26 -6.40 0.87 4.85
N SER A 27 -7.44 0.58 4.07
CA SER A 27 -8.84 0.86 4.44
C SER A 27 -9.43 -0.16 5.41
N GLY A 28 -8.73 -1.26 5.70
CA GLY A 28 -9.28 -2.40 6.42
C GLY A 28 -10.31 -3.23 5.63
N LEU A 29 -10.53 -2.92 4.35
CA LEU A 29 -11.44 -3.68 3.49
C LEU A 29 -10.99 -5.14 3.37
N ARG A 30 -11.96 -6.06 3.46
CA ARG A 30 -11.73 -7.49 3.37
C ARG A 30 -12.86 -8.17 2.59
N VAL A 31 -12.51 -8.84 1.50
CA VAL A 31 -13.38 -9.77 0.78
C VAL A 31 -13.69 -10.95 1.70
N ARG A 32 -14.97 -11.17 1.98
CA ARG A 32 -15.44 -12.30 2.82
C ARG A 32 -15.88 -13.50 1.99
N TYR A 33 -16.54 -13.26 0.87
CA TYR A 33 -16.98 -14.30 -0.04
C TYR A 33 -16.97 -13.77 -1.48
N VAL A 34 -16.62 -14.65 -2.42
CA VAL A 34 -16.83 -14.46 -3.85
C VAL A 34 -17.88 -15.48 -4.25
N ARG A 35 -19.06 -15.08 -4.74
CA ARG A 35 -20.06 -16.03 -5.22
C ARG A 35 -19.81 -16.32 -6.69
N LEU A 36 -19.68 -17.59 -7.03
CA LEU A 36 -19.48 -18.05 -8.41
C LEU A 36 -20.68 -18.90 -8.81
N ALA A 37 -20.95 -18.95 -10.11
CA ALA A 37 -21.96 -19.85 -10.66
C ALA A 37 -21.64 -21.30 -10.29
N PRO A 38 -22.67 -22.18 -10.21
CA PRO A 38 -22.46 -23.60 -10.00
C PRO A 38 -21.47 -24.16 -11.05
N PRO A 39 -20.55 -25.05 -10.65
CA PRO A 39 -19.69 -25.71 -11.63
C PRO A 39 -20.55 -26.52 -12.60
N PRO A 40 -20.17 -26.59 -13.89
CA PRO A 40 -20.85 -27.46 -14.85
C PRO A 40 -20.76 -28.93 -14.40
N PRO A 41 -21.77 -29.78 -14.72
CA PRO A 41 -21.85 -31.14 -14.21
C PRO A 41 -20.68 -32.05 -14.60
N ALA A 42 -19.92 -31.69 -15.64
CA ALA A 42 -18.74 -32.43 -16.11
C ALA A 42 -17.53 -31.50 -16.32
N GLY A 43 -17.28 -30.55 -15.39
CA GLY A 43 -16.12 -29.66 -15.49
C GLY A 43 -15.52 -29.25 -14.15
N PRO A 44 -14.31 -28.66 -14.17
CA PRO A 44 -13.61 -28.25 -12.97
C PRO A 44 -14.32 -27.10 -12.26
N ALA A 45 -14.22 -27.09 -10.94
CA ALA A 45 -14.70 -25.97 -10.14
C ALA A 45 -13.91 -24.69 -10.46
N PRO A 46 -14.55 -23.52 -10.46
CA PRO A 46 -13.86 -22.27 -10.76
C PRO A 46 -12.94 -21.85 -9.61
N LEU A 47 -11.75 -21.35 -9.97
CA LEU A 47 -10.76 -20.87 -9.02
C LEU A 47 -11.20 -19.55 -8.36
N ARG A 48 -10.80 -19.37 -7.10
CA ARG A 48 -11.18 -18.21 -6.27
C ARG A 48 -9.93 -17.55 -5.73
N TRP A 49 -9.34 -16.63 -6.49
CA TRP A 49 -8.15 -15.88 -6.08
C TRP A 49 -8.51 -14.46 -5.68
N VAL A 50 -7.99 -14.01 -4.54
CA VAL A 50 -8.07 -12.62 -4.09
C VAL A 50 -6.66 -12.15 -3.82
N ARG A 51 -6.29 -10.99 -4.37
CA ARG A 51 -5.01 -10.34 -4.09
C ARG A 51 -5.28 -8.91 -3.62
N TYR A 52 -4.76 -8.58 -2.46
CA TYR A 52 -4.73 -7.20 -1.98
C TYR A 52 -3.39 -6.57 -2.32
N VAL A 53 -3.44 -5.33 -2.80
CA VAL A 53 -2.28 -4.48 -2.99
C VAL A 53 -2.68 -3.09 -2.55
N THR A 54 -1.89 -2.50 -1.68
CA THR A 54 -1.95 -1.08 -1.40
C THR A 54 -0.87 -0.40 -2.21
N HIS A 55 -1.23 0.63 -2.98
CA HIS A 55 -0.29 1.51 -3.65
C HIS A 55 -0.35 2.89 -2.99
N SER A 56 0.80 3.50 -2.76
CA SER A 56 0.88 4.88 -2.26
C SER A 56 0.40 5.87 -3.32
N ASP A 57 -0.36 6.88 -2.94
CA ASP A 57 -0.70 7.99 -3.85
C ASP A 57 0.15 9.23 -3.51
N ASP A 58 -0.44 10.24 -2.88
CA ASP A 58 0.29 11.36 -2.26
C ASP A 58 0.67 11.04 -0.80
N TYR A 59 1.59 10.09 -0.61
CA TYR A 59 2.18 9.84 0.72
C TYR A 59 3.33 10.80 0.97
N VAL A 60 3.07 11.85 1.75
CA VAL A 60 3.99 12.94 2.05
C VAL A 60 4.30 13.00 3.55
N MET A 61 5.59 13.01 3.89
CA MET A 61 6.07 13.11 5.27
C MET A 61 6.81 14.43 5.50
N ARG A 62 6.55 15.08 6.64
CA ARG A 62 7.35 16.21 7.12
C ARG A 62 8.61 15.68 7.80
N MET A 63 9.75 16.30 7.48
CA MET A 63 11.06 16.01 8.06
C MET A 63 11.43 17.02 9.13
#